data_AF-A0A3M1TDW8-F1
#
_entry.id   AF-A0A3M1TDW8-F1
#
_cell.length_a   1.000
_cell.length_b   1.000
_cell.length_c   1.000
_cell.angle_alpha   90.00
_cell.angle_beta   90.00
_cell.angle_gamma   90.00
#
_symmetry.space_group_name_H-M   'P 1'
#
loop_
_entity.id
_entity.type
_entity.pdbx_description
1 polymer ?
#
loop_
_entity_poly.entity_id
_entity_poly.type
_entity_poly.pdbx_seq_one_letter_code
_entity_poly.pdbx_strand_id
1 'polypeptide(L)' 'MNDFGGRGSARDYRAQETCPRCGARGVYYTGSSVLHGNPYSPAADTEVEHFEECPRCGHSWSYRS' A
#
# COMPACT_ATOMS: atom_id res chain seq x y z
N MET A 1 -17.79 8.70 -0.87
CA MET A 1 -16.34 8.43 -0.90
C MET A 1 -16.22 6.99 -0.47
N ASN A 2 -15.85 6.10 -1.39
CA ASN A 2 -15.83 4.67 -1.10
C ASN A 2 -14.45 4.28 -0.57
N ASP A 3 -14.31 4.24 0.74
CA ASP A 3 -13.13 3.75 1.45
C ASP A 3 -13.00 2.22 1.31
N PHE A 4 -12.58 1.76 0.12
CA PHE A 4 -12.16 0.37 -0.07
C PHE A 4 -10.80 0.16 0.57
N GLY A 5 -10.78 -0.25 1.84
CA GLY A 5 -9.58 -0.81 2.48
C GLY A 5 -8.58 0.23 2.98
N GLY A 6 -9.10 1.30 3.59
CA GLY A 6 -8.31 2.37 4.20
C GLY A 6 -7.09 1.88 4.97
N ARG A 7 -6.00 2.64 4.86
CA ARG A 7 -4.72 2.46 5.58
C ARG A 7 -4.94 1.88 6.98
N GLY A 8 -4.39 0.69 7.23
CA GLY A 8 -4.56 -0.10 8.46
C GLY A 8 -5.54 -1.27 8.36
N SER A 9 -6.26 -1.44 7.24
CA SER A 9 -7.28 -2.51 7.07
C SER A 9 -6.68 -3.89 6.79
N ALA A 10 -5.46 -3.97 6.26
CA ALA A 10 -4.76 -5.22 6.01
C ALA A 10 -3.31 -5.04 6.46
N ARG A 11 -2.85 -5.78 7.47
CA ARG A 11 -1.43 -5.83 7.83
C ARG A 11 -0.85 -7.11 7.28
N ASP A 12 -0.30 -7.03 6.08
CA ASP A 12 0.33 -8.17 5.42
C ASP A 12 1.85 -7.97 5.34
N TYR A 13 2.62 -8.95 5.81
CA TYR A 13 4.07 -8.82 5.87
C TYR A 13 4.73 -9.30 4.57
N ARG A 14 5.36 -8.38 3.86
CA ARG A 14 6.04 -8.60 2.58
C ARG A 14 7.54 -8.70 2.80
N ALA A 15 8.04 -9.93 2.99
CA ALA A 15 9.46 -10.20 3.24
C ALA A 15 10.39 -9.89 2.05
N GLN A 16 9.85 -9.79 0.83
CA GLN A 16 10.61 -9.53 -0.38
C GLN A 16 10.88 -8.04 -0.62
N GLU A 17 10.02 -7.18 -0.09
CA GLU A 17 10.13 -5.73 -0.23
C GLU A 17 11.21 -5.16 0.69
N THR A 18 11.80 -4.04 0.28
CA THR A 18 12.88 -3.37 1.02
C THR A 18 12.50 -1.95 1.36
N CYS A 19 12.69 -1.56 2.61
CA CYS A 19 12.42 -0.20 3.03
C CYS A 19 13.38 0.78 2.33
N PRO A 20 12.86 1.80 1.60
CA PRO A 20 13.70 2.75 0.88
C PRO A 20 14.50 3.68 1.80
N ARG A 21 14.11 3.79 3.08
CA ARG A 21 14.77 4.68 4.05
C ARG A 21 15.93 4.03 4.77
N CYS A 22 15.78 2.79 5.25
CA CYS A 22 16.79 2.12 6.07
C CYS A 22 17.41 0.88 5.41
N GLY A 23 16.94 0.49 4.22
CA GLY A 23 17.44 -0.69 3.50
C GLY A 23 17.07 -2.03 4.14
N ALA A 24 16.26 -2.05 5.20
CA ALA A 24 15.82 -3.29 5.81
C ALA A 24 14.85 -4.03 4.90
N ARG A 25 15.04 -5.35 4.77
CA ARG A 25 14.10 -6.24 4.09
C ARG A 25 12.90 -6.52 4.99
N GLY A 26 11.74 -6.68 4.39
CA GLY A 26 10.49 -6.89 5.10
C GLY A 26 9.76 -5.59 5.41
N VAL A 27 8.61 -5.40 4.78
CA VAL A 27 7.72 -4.26 5.01
C VAL A 27 6.30 -4.77 5.30
N TYR A 28 5.51 -4.01 6.04
CA TYR A 28 4.09 -4.26 6.20
C TYR A 28 3.33 -3.50 5.13
N TYR A 29 2.64 -4.22 4.26
CA TYR A 29 1.53 -3.65 3.51
C TYR A 29 0.43 -3.32 4.50
N THR A 30 -0.06 -2.09 4.48
CA THR A 30 -1.07 -1.57 5.42
C THR A 30 -2.43 -1.33 4.77
N GLY A 31 -2.52 -1.34 3.45
CA GLY A 31 -3.78 -1.17 2.73
C GLY A 31 -3.59 -0.47 1.39
N SER A 32 -4.72 -0.14 0.76
CA SER A 32 -4.76 0.60 -0.50
C SER A 32 -5.95 1.54 -0.53
N SER A 33 -5.91 2.53 -1.42
CA SER A 33 -7.04 3.43 -1.68
C SER A 33 -7.14 3.68 -3.18
N VAL A 34 -8.36 3.58 -3.70
CA VAL A 34 -8.62 3.87 -5.11
C VAL A 34 -8.65 5.39 -5.28
N LEU A 35 -7.71 5.92 -6.05
CA LEU A 35 -7.60 7.35 -6.34
C LEU A 35 -8.48 7.73 -7.53
N HIS A 36 -8.52 6.86 -8.55
CA HIS A 36 -9.31 7.06 -9.77
C HIS A 36 -9.83 5.72 -10.29
N GLY A 37 -10.98 5.73 -10.96
CA GLY A 37 -11.58 4.54 -11.57
C GLY A 37 -12.66 3.88 -10.71
N ASN A 38 -13.32 2.88 -11.29
CA ASN A 38 -14.40 2.16 -10.64
C ASN A 38 -13.86 0.89 -9.96
N PRO A 39 -13.86 0.79 -8.61
CA PRO A 39 -13.38 -0.40 -7.91
C PRO A 39 -14.14 -1.69 -8.25
N TYR A 40 -15.33 -1.57 -8.85
CA TYR A 40 -16.19 -2.68 -9.25
C TYR A 40 -16.13 -3.01 -10.74
N SER A 41 -15.39 -2.24 -11.52
CA SER A 41 -15.18 -2.50 -12.94
C SER A 41 -13.70 -2.24 -13.20
N PRO A 42 -12.85 -3.29 -13.17
CA PRO A 42 -11.42 -3.13 -13.42
C PRO A 42 -11.21 -2.76 -14.88
N ALA A 43 -11.52 -1.50 -15.20
CA ALA A 43 -10.98 -0.83 -16.36
C ALA A 43 -9.48 -0.65 -16.09
N ALA A 44 -8.68 -0.74 -17.15
CA ALA A 44 -7.23 -0.58 -17.10
C ALA A 44 -6.78 0.76 -16.49
N ASP A 45 -7.69 1.73 -16.35
CA ASP A 45 -7.47 3.08 -15.83
C ASP A 45 -7.76 3.23 -14.32
N THR A 46 -7.83 2.14 -13.57
CA THR A 46 -8.05 2.22 -12.11
C THR A 46 -6.73 2.52 -11.41
N GLU A 47 -6.55 3.77 -10.99
CA GLU A 47 -5.38 4.19 -10.23
C GLU A 47 -5.56 3.84 -8.74
N VAL A 48 -4.62 3.05 -8.21
CA VAL A 48 -4.63 2.61 -6.82
C VAL A 48 -3.38 3.09 -6.10
N GLU A 49 -3.56 3.72 -4.94
CA GLU A 49 -2.47 4.05 -4.03
C GLU A 49 -2.33 2.95 -2.97
N HIS A 50 -1.14 2.37 -2.87
CA HIS A 50 -0.79 1.35 -1.89
C HIS A 50 0.01 1.96 -0.74
N PHE A 51 -0.24 1.53 0.49
CA PHE A 51 0.42 2.04 1.69
C PHE A 51 1.28 0.96 2.35
N GLU A 52 2.53 1.28 2.63
CA GLU A 52 3.48 0.38 3.27
C GLU A 52 4.16 1.02 4.49
N GLU A 53 4.63 0.18 5.41
CA GLU A 53 5.32 0.57 6.63
C GLU A 53 6.50 -0.34 6.93
N CYS A 54 7.67 0.23 7.20
CA CYS A 54 8.82 -0.53 7.66
C CYS A 54 8.76 -0.80 9.16
N PRO A 55 8.77 -2.07 9.61
CA PRO A 55 8.75 -2.40 11.04
C PRO A 55 10.06 -2.07 11.77
N ARG A 56 11.14 -1.84 11.04
CA ARG A 56 12.48 -1.59 11.63
C ARG A 56 12.72 -0.13 11.95
N CYS A 57 12.32 0.78 11.07
CA CYS A 57 12.55 2.22 11.24
C CYS A 57 11.26 3.04 11.38
N GLY A 58 10.08 2.40 11.30
CA GLY A 58 8.78 3.06 11.37
C GLY A 58 8.47 3.98 10.18
N HIS A 59 9.26 3.91 9.10
CA HIS A 59 9.00 4.71 7.92
C HIS A 59 7.77 4.16 7.19
N SER A 60 6.79 5.02 6.93
CA SER A 60 5.64 4.71 6.07
C SER A 60 5.73 5.48 4.76
N TRP A 61 5.39 4.84 3.65
CA TRP A 61 5.31 5.46 2.32
C TRP A 61 4.12 4.91 1.54
N SER A 62 3.79 5.56 0.43
CA SER A 62 2.82 5.07 -0.53
C SER A 62 3.38 5.05 -1.95
N TYR A 63 2.87 4.14 -2.78
CA TYR A 63 3.20 4.05 -4.19
C TYR A 63 1.92 3.83 -5.01
N ARG A 64 1.94 4.25 -6.29
CA ARG A 64 0.79 4.16 -7.18
C ARG A 64 0.96 2.99 -8.15
N SER A 65 -0.15 2.30 -8.41
CA SER A 65 -0.30 1.21 -9.37
C SER A 65 -1.43 1.52 -10.34
#